data_AF-A0A850U1B2-F1
#
_entry.id   AF-A0A850U1B2-F1
#
_cell.length_a   1.000
_cell.length_b   1.000
_cell.length_c   1.000
_cell.angle_alpha   90.00
_cell.angle_beta   90.00
_cell.angle_gamma   90.00
#
_symmetry.space_group_name_H-M   'P 1'
#
loop_
_entity.id
_entity.type
_entity.pdbx_description
1 polymer ?
#
loop_
_entity_poly.entity_id
_entity_poly.type
_entity_poly.pdbx_seq_one_letter_code
_entity_poly.pdbx_strand_id
1 'polypeptide(L)'
;QQGLISFPFSIRLPSWENNHAYAALNERHSCCDASQCLCPGGRERAEEEGPWQLLLCCSCAAEGTHRRCSNLKHSTASWECSSCAGLGTGKRQSTRVPLGWGQRVPRVGLAEP
;
A
#
# COMPACT_ATOMS: atom_id res chain seq x y z
N GLN A 1 52.14 13.51 -31.76
CA GLN A 1 50.68 13.31 -31.65
C GLN A 1 50.46 11.80 -31.68
N GLN A 2 49.86 11.10 -30.71
CA GLN A 2 48.68 11.40 -29.90
C GLN A 2 48.76 10.48 -28.65
N GLY A 3 48.70 11.05 -27.44
CA GLY A 3 48.71 10.27 -26.20
C GLY A 3 47.30 9.73 -25.92
N LEU A 4 47.15 8.41 -25.87
CA LEU A 4 45.90 7.76 -25.46
C LEU A 4 45.93 7.63 -23.94
N ILE A 5 45.16 8.50 -23.27
CA ILE A 5 45.00 8.45 -21.82
C ILE A 5 44.06 7.28 -21.49
N SER A 6 44.63 6.15 -21.08
CA SER A 6 43.88 5.01 -20.57
C SER A 6 43.31 5.34 -19.19
N PHE A 7 42.05 5.78 -19.13
CA PHE A 7 41.29 5.85 -17.89
C PHE A 7 40.62 4.48 -17.65
N PRO A 8 41.00 3.70 -16.62
CA PRO A 8 40.31 2.47 -16.28
C PRO A 8 39.06 2.84 -15.46
N PHE A 9 38.15 3.61 -16.04
CA PHE A 9 36.82 3.72 -15.47
C PHE A 9 36.08 2.43 -15.84
N SER A 10 36.18 1.43 -14.96
CA SER A 10 35.08 0.49 -14.82
C SER A 10 33.86 1.33 -14.45
N ILE A 11 33.05 1.69 -15.44
CA ILE A 11 31.70 2.16 -15.17
C ILE A 11 30.97 0.95 -14.60
N ARG A 12 31.12 0.71 -13.30
CA ARG A 12 30.13 -0.04 -12.56
C ARG A 12 28.89 0.83 -12.59
N LEU A 13 28.02 0.55 -13.56
CA LEU A 13 26.65 1.03 -13.53
C LEU A 13 26.12 0.71 -12.13
N PRO A 14 25.71 1.72 -11.36
CA PRO A 14 25.37 1.51 -9.96
C PRO A 14 24.18 0.55 -9.91
N SER A 15 24.28 -0.49 -9.07
CA SER A 15 23.36 -1.64 -9.08
C SER A 15 21.91 -1.33 -8.69
N TRP A 16 21.58 -0.06 -8.47
CA TRP A 16 20.24 0.40 -8.08
C TRP A 16 19.20 0.22 -9.20
N GLU A 17 19.62 -0.02 -10.45
CA GLU A 17 18.73 -0.32 -11.58
C GLU A 17 18.22 -1.77 -11.60
N ASN A 18 18.71 -2.65 -10.73
CA ASN A 18 18.13 -3.99 -10.54
C ASN A 18 17.13 -4.00 -9.37
N ASN A 19 16.25 -2.99 -9.34
CA ASN A 19 15.27 -2.86 -8.27
C ASN A 19 13.88 -3.35 -8.71
N HIS A 20 13.74 -4.67 -8.82
CA HIS A 20 12.43 -5.33 -8.85
C HIS A 20 11.63 -5.10 -7.53
N ALA A 21 12.22 -4.52 -6.49
CA ALA A 21 11.51 -4.21 -5.24
C ALA A 21 10.51 -3.06 -5.36
N TYR A 22 10.50 -2.31 -6.47
CA TYR A 22 9.42 -1.36 -6.78
C TYR A 22 8.22 -2.00 -7.49
N ALA A 23 8.35 -3.21 -8.04
CA ALA A 23 7.25 -3.85 -8.77
C ALA A 23 6.06 -4.17 -7.85
N ALA A 24 6.34 -4.59 -6.62
CA ALA A 24 5.33 -4.86 -5.60
C ALA A 24 4.61 -3.60 -5.09
N LEU A 25 5.13 -2.40 -5.35
CA LEU A 25 4.48 -1.14 -4.96
C LEU A 25 3.40 -0.69 -5.95
N ASN A 26 3.28 -1.36 -7.10
CA ASN A 26 2.37 -0.95 -8.17
C ASN A 26 1.30 -2.01 -8.49
N GLU A 27 1.25 -3.11 -7.76
CA GLU A 27 0.10 -4.02 -7.81
C GLU A 27 -1.09 -3.31 -7.14
N ARG A 28 -1.91 -2.68 -7.98
CA ARG A 28 -3.15 -2.06 -7.55
C ARG A 28 -4.06 -3.16 -7.03
N HIS A 29 -4.63 -2.95 -5.85
CA HIS A 29 -5.68 -3.81 -5.33
C HIS A 29 -6.78 -3.98 -6.41
N SER A 30 -7.19 -5.23 -6.67
CA SER A 30 -8.11 -5.57 -7.76
C SER A 30 -9.31 -6.39 -7.30
N CYS A 31 -9.48 -6.56 -5.99
CA CYS A 31 -10.55 -7.33 -5.40
C CYS A 31 -11.57 -6.40 -4.70
N CYS A 32 -12.75 -6.94 -4.40
CA CYS A 32 -13.76 -6.27 -3.61
C CYS A 32 -13.74 -6.81 -2.18
N ASP A 33 -13.39 -5.94 -1.24
CA ASP A 33 -13.28 -6.22 0.20
C ASP A 33 -14.59 -6.01 0.96
N ALA A 34 -15.68 -5.64 0.26
CA ALA A 34 -16.99 -5.51 0.89
C ALA A 34 -17.37 -6.83 1.60
N SER A 35 -17.92 -6.74 2.81
CA SER A 35 -18.32 -7.92 3.61
C SER A 35 -19.21 -8.87 2.80
N GLN A 36 -20.16 -8.31 2.06
CA GLN A 36 -21.00 -9.00 1.10
C GLN A 36 -20.76 -8.45 -0.31
N CYS A 37 -20.14 -9.25 -1.18
CA CYS A 37 -20.01 -8.92 -2.59
C CYS A 37 -21.28 -9.32 -3.35
N LEU A 38 -21.87 -8.38 -4.08
CA LEU A 38 -23.08 -8.60 -4.89
C LEU A 38 -22.76 -8.83 -6.38
N CYS A 39 -21.48 -8.76 -6.77
CA CYS A 39 -21.07 -8.87 -8.16
C CYS A 39 -21.28 -10.30 -8.68
N PRO A 40 -22.04 -10.51 -9.78
CA PRO A 40 -22.22 -11.84 -10.35
C PRO A 40 -20.92 -12.42 -10.92
N GLY A 41 -19.95 -11.57 -11.26
CA GLY A 41 -18.62 -11.98 -11.74
C GLY A 41 -17.62 -12.32 -10.62
N GLY A 42 -18.03 -12.24 -9.36
CA GLY A 42 -17.14 -12.45 -8.22
C GLY A 42 -16.40 -11.18 -7.77
N ARG A 43 -15.49 -11.35 -6.81
CA ARG A 43 -14.84 -10.22 -6.13
C ARG A 43 -13.74 -9.55 -6.97
N GLU A 44 -13.06 -10.31 -7.82
CA GLU A 44 -11.94 -9.84 -8.67
C GLU A 44 -12.42 -9.23 -9.99
N ARG A 45 -13.71 -9.39 -10.32
CA ARG A 45 -14.28 -8.81 -11.54
C ARG A 45 -14.61 -7.34 -11.30
N ALA A 46 -14.02 -6.47 -12.09
CA ALA A 46 -14.34 -5.05 -12.11
C ALA A 46 -14.73 -4.61 -13.53
N GLU A 47 -15.73 -3.75 -13.63
CA GLU A 47 -16.05 -3.02 -14.86
C GLU A 47 -15.28 -1.68 -14.89
N GLU A 48 -15.07 -1.11 -16.07
CA GLU A 48 -14.44 0.20 -16.22
C GLU A 48 -15.36 1.32 -15.69
N GLU A 49 -16.65 1.22 -16.02
CA GLU A 49 -17.72 2.11 -15.56
C GLU A 49 -18.94 1.28 -15.15
N GLY A 50 -19.76 1.80 -14.23
CA GLY A 50 -21.05 1.21 -13.87
C GLY A 50 -21.11 0.74 -12.42
N PRO A 51 -22.11 -0.10 -12.07
CA PRO A 51 -22.34 -0.55 -10.70
C PRO A 51 -21.25 -1.48 -10.18
N TRP A 52 -20.54 -2.17 -11.08
CA TRP A 52 -19.45 -3.09 -10.76
C TRP A 52 -18.06 -2.47 -11.02
N GLN A 53 -18.00 -1.15 -11.18
CA GLN A 53 -16.73 -0.44 -11.14
C GLN A 53 -16.09 -0.60 -9.76
N LEU A 54 -14.82 -0.98 -9.75
CA LEU A 54 -14.03 -1.10 -8.53
C LEU A 54 -13.43 0.27 -8.15
N LEU A 55 -13.79 0.75 -6.97
CA LEU A 55 -13.26 1.97 -6.37
C LEU A 55 -12.27 1.60 -5.28
N LEU A 56 -11.06 2.10 -5.40
CA LEU A 56 -10.02 1.94 -4.37
C LEU A 56 -10.11 3.04 -3.34
N CYS A 57 -9.71 2.72 -2.11
CA CYS A 57 -9.61 3.73 -1.08
C CYS A 57 -8.61 4.81 -1.50
N CYS A 58 -9.04 6.07 -1.55
CA CYS A 58 -8.17 7.18 -1.94
C CYS A 58 -7.03 7.47 -0.95
N SER A 59 -7.11 6.94 0.27
CA SER A 59 -6.10 7.13 1.31
C SER A 59 -5.03 6.04 1.33
N CYS A 60 -5.42 4.76 1.23
CA CYS A 60 -4.49 3.64 1.37
C CYS A 60 -4.29 2.82 0.09
N ALA A 61 -5.22 2.89 -0.87
CA ALA A 61 -5.29 2.04 -2.07
C ALA A 61 -5.17 0.51 -1.83
N ALA A 62 -5.16 0.07 -0.57
CA ALA A 62 -4.98 -1.30 -0.14
C ALA A 62 -6.30 -2.07 -0.06
N GLU A 63 -7.43 -1.34 0.01
CA GLU A 63 -8.78 -1.88 0.00
C GLU A 63 -9.54 -1.34 -1.22
N GLY A 64 -10.44 -2.16 -1.75
CA GLY A 64 -11.34 -1.84 -2.86
C GLY A 64 -12.78 -2.27 -2.61
N THR A 65 -13.73 -1.54 -3.20
CA THR A 65 -15.15 -1.94 -3.21
C THR A 65 -15.75 -1.71 -4.57
N HIS A 66 -16.70 -2.56 -4.96
CA HIS A 66 -17.61 -2.17 -6.04
C HIS A 66 -18.51 -1.04 -5.60
N ARG A 67 -18.88 -0.17 -6.55
CA ARG A 67 -19.83 0.93 -6.33
C ARG A 67 -21.12 0.44 -5.67
N ARG A 68 -21.70 -0.65 -6.19
CA ARG A 68 -22.97 -1.21 -5.69
C ARG A 68 -22.82 -1.93 -4.35
N CYS A 69 -21.66 -2.53 -4.08
CA CYS A 69 -21.39 -3.20 -2.80
C CYS A 69 -21.28 -2.22 -1.62
N SER A 70 -20.80 -1.00 -1.87
CA SER A 70 -20.75 0.07 -0.86
C SER A 70 -21.88 1.10 -0.98
N ASN A 71 -22.94 0.78 -1.75
CA ASN A 71 -24.11 1.65 -1.95
C ASN A 71 -23.76 3.09 -2.38
N LEU A 72 -22.75 3.22 -3.24
CA LEU A 72 -22.26 4.51 -3.72
C LEU A 72 -23.12 5.02 -4.89
N LYS A 73 -23.34 6.34 -4.94
CA LYS A 73 -24.04 6.99 -6.06
C LYS A 73 -23.19 6.95 -7.32
N HIS A 74 -23.80 7.05 -8.50
CA HIS A 74 -23.08 7.10 -9.78
C HIS A 74 -22.09 8.28 -9.88
N SER A 75 -22.41 9.41 -9.25
CA SER A 75 -21.56 10.61 -9.26
C SER A 75 -20.38 10.55 -8.28
N THR A 76 -20.32 9.55 -7.41
CA THR A 76 -19.23 9.42 -6.44
C THR A 76 -17.95 8.94 -7.15
N ALA A 77 -16.94 9.79 -7.21
CA ALA A 77 -15.65 9.47 -7.82
C ALA A 77 -14.59 8.99 -6.80
N SER A 78 -14.78 9.28 -5.52
CA SER A 78 -13.87 8.90 -4.43
C SER A 78 -14.58 8.04 -3.39
N TRP A 79 -13.85 7.09 -2.82
CA TRP A 79 -14.29 6.24 -1.73
C TRP A 79 -13.16 6.07 -0.72
N GLU A 80 -13.53 5.91 0.55
CA GLU A 80 -12.61 5.60 1.64
C GLU A 80 -13.09 4.34 2.35
N CYS A 81 -12.16 3.42 2.66
CA CYS A 81 -12.47 2.26 3.48
C CYS A 81 -12.83 2.69 4.92
N SER A 82 -13.45 1.81 5.69
CA SER A 82 -13.86 2.10 7.08
C SER A 82 -12.69 2.48 7.99
N SER A 83 -11.49 1.97 7.71
CA SER A 83 -10.26 2.29 8.45
C SER A 83 -9.76 3.71 8.17
N CYS A 84 -9.99 4.23 6.97
CA CYS A 84 -9.57 5.58 6.55
C CYS A 84 -10.69 6.62 6.77
N ALA A 85 -11.94 6.23 6.52
CA ALA A 85 -13.11 7.06 6.70
C ALA A 85 -13.27 7.44 8.18
N GLY A 86 -13.31 8.74 8.46
CA GLY A 86 -13.41 9.26 9.84
C GLY A 86 -12.07 9.60 10.50
N LEU A 87 -10.93 9.38 9.83
CA LEU A 87 -9.67 10.05 10.19
C LEU A 87 -9.66 11.54 9.78
N GLY A 88 -10.74 11.99 9.13
CA GLY A 88 -11.00 13.40 8.82
C GLY A 88 -10.99 14.27 10.07
N THR A 89 -9.84 14.92 10.33
CA THR A 89 -9.64 16.03 11.28
C THR A 89 -9.74 15.72 12.78
N GLY A 90 -9.45 14.49 13.22
CA GLY A 90 -9.03 14.25 14.60
C GLY A 90 -7.55 14.59 14.75
N LYS A 91 -7.21 15.61 15.55
CA LYS A 91 -5.84 16.16 15.77
C LYS A 91 -4.75 15.10 15.59
N ARG A 92 -3.63 15.48 14.92
CA ARG A 92 -2.33 14.82 15.08
C ARG A 92 -2.17 14.48 16.57
N GLN A 93 -2.42 13.22 16.94
CA GLN A 93 -1.69 12.63 18.03
C GLN A 93 -0.30 12.49 17.42
N SER A 94 0.45 13.59 17.49
CA SER A 94 1.90 13.51 17.55
C SER A 94 2.11 12.57 18.72
N THR A 95 2.25 11.27 18.42
CA THR A 95 2.86 10.35 19.34
C THR A 95 4.20 11.00 19.60
N ARG A 96 4.28 11.76 20.70
CA ARG A 96 5.55 12.08 21.32
C ARG A 96 6.07 10.70 21.66
N VAL A 97 6.82 10.12 20.73
CA VAL A 97 7.72 9.03 21.02
C VAL A 97 8.55 9.62 22.15
N PRO A 98 8.42 9.12 23.40
CA PRO A 98 9.41 9.47 24.39
C PRO A 98 10.72 8.97 23.77
N LEU A 99 11.68 9.87 23.59
CA LEU A 99 13.08 9.48 23.39
C LEU A 99 13.48 8.71 24.65
N GLY A 100 13.16 7.42 24.64
CA GLY A 100 13.38 6.47 25.72
C GLY A 100 14.15 5.32 25.12
N TRP A 101 15.47 5.50 25.04
CA TRP A 101 16.40 4.40 24.87
C TRP A 101 16.07 3.27 25.86
N GLY A 102 16.21 2.02 25.41
CA GLY A 102 16.21 0.87 26.30
C GLY A 102 15.23 -0.22 25.90
N GLN A 103 15.65 -1.00 24.90
CA GLN A 103 15.10 -2.30 24.60
C GLN A 103 15.26 -3.20 25.83
N ARG A 104 14.18 -3.41 26.60
CA ARG A 104 14.14 -4.49 27.57
C ARG A 104 13.62 -5.74 26.85
N VAL A 105 14.56 -6.56 26.39
CA VAL A 105 14.28 -7.93 25.96
C VAL A 105 13.58 -8.69 27.10
N PRO A 106 12.50 -9.45 26.84
CA PRO A 106 11.99 -10.41 27.80
C PRO A 106 13.06 -11.48 28.05
N ARG A 107 13.45 -11.63 29.31
CA ARG A 107 14.33 -12.70 29.79
C ARG A 107 13.63 -14.02 29.55
N VAL A 108 14.15 -14.83 28.63
CA VAL A 108 13.83 -16.25 28.51
C VAL A 108 14.05 -16.90 29.88
N GLY A 109 12.97 -17.40 30.47
CA GLY A 109 13.05 -18.25 31.65
C GLY A 109 13.33 -19.67 31.21
N LEU A 110 14.61 -20.06 31.19
CA LEU A 110 14.95 -21.47 31.30
C LEU A 110 14.62 -21.93 32.72
N ALA A 111 13.80 -22.97 32.79
CA ALA A 111 13.55 -23.77 33.97
C ALA A 111 14.79 -24.58 34.33
N GLU A 112 15.07 -24.69 35.63
CA GLU A 112 15.86 -25.73 36.31
C GLU A 112 15.41 -25.72 37.79
N PRO A 113 15.59 -26.78 38.58
CA PRO A 113 16.13 -28.11 38.25
C PRO A 113 15.07 -29.22 38.11
#